data_AF-A0A916T930-F1
#
_entry.id   AF-A0A916T930-F1
#
_cell.length_a   1.000
_cell.length_b   1.000
_cell.length_c   1.000
_cell.angle_alpha   90.00
_cell.angle_beta   90.00
_cell.angle_gamma   90.00
#
_symmetry.space_group_name_H-M   'P 1'
#
loop_
_entity.id
_entity.type
_entity.pdbx_description
1 polymer ?
#
loop_
_entity_poly.entity_id
_entity_poly.type
_entity_poly.pdbx_seq_one_letter_code
_entity_poly.pdbx_strand_id
1 'polypeptide(L)' 'MLEVAVATYGMLTSFVLSGAARNKRGGKPNPPMLEYTAFGLCAVSTASAIGLPLWAVASHLGYI' A
#
# COMPACT_ATOMS: atom_id res chain seq x y z
N MET A 1 3.15 -12.63 17.41
CA MET A 1 2.14 -12.51 16.33
C MET A 1 2.30 -11.18 15.59
N LEU A 2 2.20 -10.03 16.27
CA LEU A 2 2.29 -8.70 15.64
C LEU A 2 3.65 -8.39 15.00
N GLU A 3 4.75 -8.80 15.62
CA GLU A 3 6.11 -8.68 15.05
C GLU A 3 6.26 -9.34 13.67
N VAL A 4 5.74 -10.57 13.55
CA VAL A 4 5.80 -11.33 12.29
C VAL A 4 4.98 -10.61 11.21
N ALA A 5 3.81 -10.09 11.56
CA ALA A 5 2.99 -9.31 10.63
C ALA A 5 3.74 -8.06 10.14
N VAL A 6 4.29 -7.26 11.07
CA VAL A 6 5.06 -6.06 10.72
C VAL A 6 6.27 -6.40 9.83
N ALA A 7 6.99 -7.49 10.14
CA ALA A 7 8.12 -7.95 9.33
C ALA A 7 7.70 -8.37 7.92
N THR A 8 6.60 -9.13 7.78
CA THR A 8 6.09 -9.56 6.47
C THR A 8 5.58 -8.38 5.64
N TYR A 9 4.82 -7.45 6.25
CA TYR A 9 4.35 -6.25 5.57
C TYR A 9 5.51 -5.31 5.19
N GLY A 10 6.53 -5.18 6.03
CA GLY A 10 7.75 -4.42 5.72
C GLY A 10 8.54 -5.00 4.54
N MET A 11 8.67 -6.33 4.47
CA MET A 11 9.27 -7.01 3.32
C MET A 11 8.46 -6.78 2.04
N LEU A 12 7.14 -6.98 2.08
CA LEU A 12 6.26 -6.76 0.94
C LEU A 12 6.33 -5.31 0.43
N THR A 13 6.34 -4.34 1.35
CA THR A 13 6.49 -2.92 1.02
C THR A 13 7.80 -2.65 0.29
N SER A 14 8.90 -3.27 0.74
CA SER A 14 10.21 -3.15 0.10
C SER A 14 10.22 -3.73 -1.32
N PHE A 15 9.56 -4.87 -1.56
CA PHE A 15 9.41 -5.44 -2.91
C PHE A 15 8.61 -4.53 -3.85
N VAL A 16 7.50 -3.95 -3.36
CA VAL A 16 6.68 -3.00 -4.14
C VAL A 16 7.47 -1.75 -4.49
N LEU A 17 8.18 -1.16 -3.52
CA LEU A 17 8.98 0.04 -3.72
C LEU A 17 10.15 -0.19 -4.69
N SER A 18 10.77 -1.37 -4.62
CA SER A 18 11.84 -1.79 -5.54
C SER A 18 11.31 -1.99 -6.97
N GLY A 19 10.11 -2.56 -7.13
CA GLY A 19 9.42 -2.67 -8.42
C GLY A 19 9.07 -1.30 -9.01
N ALA A 20 8.55 -0.39 -8.19
CA ALA A 20 8.26 1.00 -8.59
C ALA A 20 9.53 1.77 -8.99
N ALA A 21 10.62 1.61 -8.24
CA ALA A 21 11.91 2.23 -8.55
C ALA A 21 12.53 1.70 -9.85
N ARG A 22 12.40 0.39 -10.11
CA ARG A 22 12.83 -0.23 -11.38
C ARG A 22 12.02 0.27 -12.56
N ASN A 23 10.70 0.46 -12.38
CA ASN A 23 9.83 0.98 -13.43
C ASN A 23 10.14 2.47 -13.74
N LYS A 24 10.48 3.26 -12.72
CA LYS A 24 10.93 4.66 -12.87
C LYS A 24 12.25 4.77 -13.66
N ARG A 25 13.18 3.82 -13.49
CA ARG A 25 14.45 3.79 -14.25
C ARG A 25 14.28 3.42 -15.72
N GLY A 26 13.17 2.79 -16.10
CA GLY A 26 12.91 2.35 -17.47
C GLY A 26 12.69 3.49 -18.48
N GLY A 27 12.39 4.71 -18.02
CA GLY A 27 12.34 5.94 -18.85
C GLY A 27 11.34 5.96 -20.00
N LYS A 28 10.57 4.88 -20.21
CA LYS A 28 9.54 4.80 -21.25
C LYS A 28 8.29 5.52 -20.76
N PRO A 29 7.68 6.39 -21.58
CA PRO A 29 6.41 7.01 -21.22
C PRO A 29 5.41 5.90 -20.90
N ASN A 30 4.90 5.89 -19.67
CA ASN A 30 3.93 4.91 -19.24
C ASN A 30 2.65 5.11 -20.06
N PRO A 31 2.05 4.03 -20.61
CA PRO A 31 0.77 4.16 -21.26
C PRO A 31 -0.26 4.71 -20.24
N PRO A 32 -1.20 5.57 -20.66
CA PRO A 32 -2.11 6.26 -19.75
C PRO A 32 -2.93 5.29 -18.87
N MET A 33 -3.22 4.08 -19.37
CA MET A 33 -3.83 3.01 -18.59
C MET A 33 -3.02 2.61 -17.33
N LEU A 34 -1.69 2.64 -17.40
CA LEU A 34 -0.83 2.31 -16.27
C LEU A 34 -0.85 3.40 -15.19
N GLU A 35 -0.99 4.67 -15.59
CA GLU A 35 -1.17 5.78 -14.63
C GLU A 35 -2.51 5.68 -13.90
N TYR A 36 -3.61 5.44 -14.62
CA TYR A 36 -4.91 5.23 -13.97
C TYR A 36 -4.90 4.03 -13.02
N THR A 37 -4.25 2.94 -13.42
CA THR A 37 -4.11 1.76 -12.57
C THR A 37 -3.25 2.05 -11.35
N ALA A 38 -2.17 2.81 -11.49
CA ALA A 38 -1.32 3.24 -10.38
C ALA A 38 -2.07 4.17 -9.42
N PHE A 39 -2.83 5.14 -9.93
CA PHE A 39 -3.68 6.00 -9.10
C PHE A 39 -4.76 5.21 -8.38
N GLY A 40 -5.41 4.26 -9.06
CA GLY A 40 -6.38 3.36 -8.45
C GLY A 40 -5.77 2.50 -7.34
N LEU A 41 -4.64 1.85 -7.60
CA LEU A 41 -3.93 1.08 -6.57
C LEU A 41 -3.46 1.96 -5.42
N CYS A 42 -2.99 3.18 -5.69
CA CYS A 42 -2.55 4.12 -4.67
C CYS A 42 -3.74 4.53 -3.78
N ALA A 43 -4.87 4.91 -4.37
CA ALA A 43 -6.08 5.26 -3.63
C ALA A 43 -6.59 4.10 -2.76
N VAL A 44 -6.63 2.87 -3.30
CA VAL A 44 -7.04 1.68 -2.55
C VAL A 44 -6.05 1.38 -1.41
N SER A 45 -4.75 1.51 -1.66
CA SER A 45 -3.71 1.31 -0.66
C SER A 45 -3.79 2.35 0.46
N THR A 46 -4.01 3.63 0.12
CA THR A 46 -4.19 4.70 1.11
C THR A 46 -5.48 4.50 1.91
N ALA A 47 -6.59 4.16 1.25
CA ALA A 47 -7.86 3.91 1.92
C ALA A 47 -7.77 2.72 2.90
N SER A 48 -7.09 1.63 2.52
CA SER A 48 -6.89 0.48 3.39
C SER A 48 -5.88 0.75 4.51
N ALA A 49 -4.80 1.49 4.23
CA ALA A 49 -3.82 1.90 5.23
C ALA A 49 -4.41 2.79 6.34
N ILE A 50 -5.43 3.58 6.03
CA ILE A 50 -6.12 4.44 7.00
C ILE A 50 -7.32 3.72 7.62
N GLY A 51 -8.12 3.02 6.82
CA GLY A 51 -9.36 2.39 7.27
C GLY A 51 -9.15 1.24 8.26
N LEU A 52 -8.15 0.39 8.04
CA LEU A 52 -7.84 -0.74 8.93
C LEU A 52 -7.42 -0.32 10.35
N PRO A 53 -6.46 0.61 10.53
CA PRO A 53 -6.11 1.07 11.88
C PRO A 53 -7.23 1.89 12.53
N LEU A 54 -8.01 2.67 11.77
CA LEU A 54 -9.17 3.38 12.32
C LEU A 54 -10.22 2.39 12.84
N TRP A 55 -10.54 1.35 12.09
CA TRP A 55 -11.48 0.32 12.52
C TRP A 55 -10.96 -0.44 13.75
N ALA A 56 -9.68 -0.81 13.75
CA ALA A 56 -9.05 -1.46 14.89
C ALA A 56 -9.10 -0.58 16.15
N VAL A 57 -8.79 0.71 16.04
CA VAL A 57 -8.87 1.66 17.16
C VAL A 57 -10.31 1.84 17.63
N ALA A 58 -11.28 1.97 16.72
CA ALA A 58 -12.69 2.11 17.06
C ALA A 58 -13.25 0.88 17.80
N SER A 59 -12.87 -0.33 17.36
CA SER A 59 -13.23 -1.58 18.07
C SER A 59 -12.58 -1.68 19.46
N HIS A 60 -11.38 -1.14 19.64
CA HIS A 60 -10.68 -1.18 20.92
C HIS A 60 -11.20 -0.15 21.94
N LEU A 61 -11.76 0.95 21.44
CA LEU A 61 -12.40 2.01 22.25
C LEU A 61 -13.88 1.71 22.56
N GLY A 62 -14.45 0.62 22.05
CA GLY A 62 -15.84 0.21 22.32
C GLY A 62 -16.90 1.06 21.62
N TYR A 63 -16.54 1.74 20.53
CA TYR A 63 -17.49 2.53 19.72
C TYR A 63 -18.33 1.66 18.77
N ILE A 64 -18.02 0.36 18.65
CA ILE A 64 -18.64 -0.63 17.76
C ILE A 64 -18.61 -2.00 18.42
#